data_AF-A0A674I1I8-F1
#
_entry.id   AF-A0A674I1I8-F1
#
_cell.length_a   1.000
_cell.length_b   1.000
_cell.length_c   1.000
_cell.angle_alpha   90.00
_cell.angle_beta   90.00
_cell.angle_gamma   90.00
#
_symmetry.space_group_name_H-M   'P 1'
#
loop_
_entity.id
_entity.type
_entity.pdbx_description
1 polymer ?
#
loop_
_entity_poly.entity_id
_entity_poly.type
_entity_poly.pdbx_seq_one_letter_code
_entity_poly.pdbx_strand_id
1 'polypeptide(L)'
;MELGPVLSHPAQSGSQAEPSPSPSPLALCWSLAGSLQAGDHWTLSFDMTSISGSHEVRLAELRVRLPSFPQSHNVTVDIYHSHERKHQGNQTRVDRLFLGTFTSSPAVSHSSWRVFNITSLLQSWLHQGVASGNGNGSSKAEPAVSHGVTDKVLLVVFSKDKPSAEPSRASTLIRTAETSKHVMIDNAAKELGNRRHRRSLCRRVDMIVNFEQTGWGSWIVYPKKYNAYRCEGECPAPVDETFKPTNHAYIQSLLKLYQPNRVPCPACAPVKMSPLSMLYYEKGEVVLRHHEDMIIEECGCN
;
A
#
# COMPACT_ATOMS: atom_id res chain seq x y z
N MET A 1 -62.98 -22.07 -7.80
CA MET A 1 -62.76 -20.82 -8.57
C MET A 1 -62.17 -19.82 -7.59
N GLU A 2 -60.95 -19.31 -7.68
CA GLU A 2 -59.77 -19.58 -8.49
C GLU A 2 -58.59 -19.21 -7.57
N LEU A 3 -57.53 -20.01 -7.59
CA LEU A 3 -56.29 -19.77 -6.86
C LEU A 3 -55.39 -18.88 -7.73
N GLY A 4 -55.07 -17.67 -7.25
CA GLY A 4 -54.08 -16.79 -7.90
C GLY A 4 -52.64 -17.29 -7.70
N PRO A 5 -51.71 -17.05 -8.65
CA PRO A 5 -50.46 -17.76 -8.71
C PRO A 5 -49.40 -17.22 -7.73
N VAL A 6 -48.68 -18.17 -7.16
CA VAL A 6 -47.46 -17.99 -6.36
C VAL A 6 -46.35 -17.47 -7.28
N LEU A 7 -45.86 -16.26 -7.05
CA LEU A 7 -44.63 -15.76 -7.66
C LEU A 7 -43.43 -16.33 -6.88
N SER A 8 -42.78 -17.31 -7.49
CA SER A 8 -41.49 -17.88 -7.13
C SER A 8 -40.36 -16.86 -7.35
N HIS A 9 -39.69 -16.42 -6.28
CA HIS A 9 -38.41 -15.74 -6.39
C HIS A 9 -37.28 -16.76 -6.62
N PRO A 10 -36.35 -16.51 -7.56
CA PRO A 10 -35.21 -17.40 -7.77
C PRO A 10 -34.18 -17.20 -6.66
N ALA A 11 -33.65 -18.33 -6.20
CA ALA A 11 -32.53 -18.42 -5.26
C ALA A 11 -31.32 -17.65 -5.80
N GLN A 12 -30.86 -16.64 -5.05
CA GLN A 12 -29.54 -16.06 -5.28
C GLN A 12 -28.48 -16.87 -4.52
N SER A 13 -27.57 -17.37 -5.34
CA SER A 13 -26.28 -17.99 -5.09
C SER A 13 -25.51 -17.47 -3.88
N GLY A 14 -24.86 -18.41 -3.20
CA GLY A 14 -24.04 -18.18 -2.01
C GLY A 14 -22.97 -17.09 -2.18
N SER A 15 -22.94 -16.19 -1.21
CA SER A 15 -21.78 -15.38 -0.91
C SER A 15 -20.71 -16.29 -0.31
N GLN A 16 -19.70 -16.61 -1.13
CA GLN A 16 -18.40 -16.98 -0.58
C GLN A 16 -17.88 -15.74 0.16
N ALA A 17 -17.72 -15.87 1.47
CA ALA A 17 -17.01 -14.89 2.26
C ALA A 17 -15.56 -14.81 1.73
N GLU A 18 -15.18 -13.66 1.18
CA GLU A 18 -13.77 -13.39 0.92
C GLU A 18 -12.99 -13.47 2.24
N PRO A 19 -11.79 -14.07 2.24
CA PRO A 19 -10.95 -14.06 3.41
C PRO A 19 -10.56 -12.62 3.72
N SER A 20 -10.88 -12.19 4.95
CA SER A 20 -10.44 -10.94 5.56
C SER A 20 -8.96 -10.64 5.23
N PRO A 21 -8.58 -9.39 4.94
CA PRO A 21 -7.20 -9.05 4.67
C PRO A 21 -6.35 -9.35 5.91
N SER A 22 -5.53 -10.38 5.81
CA SER A 22 -4.47 -10.67 6.77
C SER A 22 -3.56 -9.43 6.90
N PRO A 23 -2.92 -9.20 8.07
CA PRO A 23 -2.06 -8.03 8.27
C PRO A 23 -1.10 -7.88 7.10
N SER A 24 -1.08 -6.68 6.50
CA SER A 24 -0.29 -6.33 5.33
C SER A 24 1.14 -6.82 5.53
N PRO A 25 1.62 -7.81 4.75
CA PRO A 25 2.99 -8.26 4.89
C PRO A 25 3.93 -7.12 4.54
N LEU A 26 4.98 -6.95 5.34
CA LEU A 26 6.04 -5.99 5.01
C LEU A 26 6.69 -6.46 3.70
N ALA A 27 6.61 -5.61 2.68
CA ALA A 27 7.32 -5.81 1.42
C ALA A 27 8.70 -5.18 1.56
N LEU A 28 9.72 -6.01 1.70
CA LEU A 28 11.11 -5.58 1.64
C LEU A 28 11.59 -5.69 0.19
N CYS A 29 12.32 -4.69 -0.29
CA CYS A 29 12.81 -4.63 -1.66
C CYS A 29 14.33 -4.51 -1.66
N TRP A 30 15.02 -5.39 -2.39
CA TRP A 30 16.46 -5.34 -2.57
C TRP A 30 16.79 -4.98 -4.02
N SER A 31 17.74 -4.06 -4.16
CA SER A 31 18.35 -3.76 -5.44
C SER A 31 19.35 -4.84 -5.81
N LEU A 32 19.48 -5.08 -7.12
CA LEU A 32 20.45 -6.01 -7.69
C LEU A 32 21.88 -5.59 -7.30
N ALA A 33 22.63 -6.50 -6.68
CA ALA A 33 24.03 -6.27 -6.34
C ALA A 33 24.96 -6.55 -7.54
N GLY A 34 24.54 -7.44 -8.45
CA GLY A 34 25.23 -7.66 -9.71
C GLY A 34 24.45 -8.56 -10.65
N SER A 35 24.68 -8.41 -11.96
CA SER A 35 24.13 -9.27 -12.99
C SER A 35 25.17 -9.66 -14.02
N LEU A 36 25.10 -10.90 -14.50
CA LEU A 36 25.84 -11.38 -15.67
C LEU A 36 24.85 -12.01 -16.64
N GLN A 37 24.99 -11.71 -17.94
CA GLN A 37 24.22 -12.34 -19.00
C GLN A 37 25.18 -13.08 -19.94
N ALA A 38 24.92 -14.37 -20.15
CA ALA A 38 25.60 -15.20 -21.13
C ALA A 38 24.54 -15.89 -22.02
N GLY A 39 24.25 -15.30 -23.17
CA GLY A 39 23.17 -15.76 -24.06
C GLY A 39 21.80 -15.70 -23.40
N ASP A 40 21.12 -16.85 -23.32
CA ASP A 40 19.81 -17.03 -22.67
C ASP A 40 19.93 -17.40 -21.18
N HIS A 41 21.13 -17.31 -20.61
CA HIS A 41 21.39 -17.57 -19.19
C HIS A 41 21.70 -16.26 -18.46
N TRP A 42 20.96 -16.00 -17.39
CA TRP A 42 21.06 -14.82 -16.56
C TRP A 42 21.46 -15.22 -15.16
N THR A 43 22.49 -14.57 -14.64
CA THR A 43 22.92 -14.72 -13.25
C THR A 43 22.64 -13.44 -12.50
N LEU A 44 21.81 -13.50 -11.47
CA LEU A 44 21.41 -12.37 -10.63
C LEU A 44 21.91 -12.58 -9.21
N SER A 45 22.61 -11.58 -8.66
CA SER A 45 23.12 -11.61 -7.29
C SER A 45 22.47 -10.52 -6.44
N PHE A 46 22.03 -10.88 -5.24
CA PHE A 46 21.45 -9.97 -4.26
C PHE A 46 22.14 -10.11 -2.91
N ASP A 47 22.38 -9.00 -2.22
CA ASP A 47 22.70 -9.05 -0.80
C ASP A 47 21.42 -9.28 0.01
N MET A 48 21.30 -10.47 0.60
CA MET A 48 20.11 -10.92 1.35
C MET A 48 20.43 -11.08 2.84
N THR A 49 21.53 -10.47 3.32
CA THR A 49 22.00 -10.61 4.71
C THR A 49 20.97 -10.15 5.73
N SER A 50 20.07 -9.23 5.36
CA SER A 50 18.96 -8.79 6.22
C SER A 50 17.76 -9.74 6.29
N ILE A 51 17.70 -10.78 5.43
CA ILE A 51 16.62 -11.79 5.40
C ILE A 51 17.01 -13.05 6.17
N SER A 52 18.30 -13.33 6.33
CA SER A 52 18.78 -14.57 6.95
C SER A 52 18.39 -14.75 8.43
N GLY A 53 17.78 -13.74 9.06
CA GLY A 53 17.18 -13.80 10.40
C GLY A 53 15.65 -13.88 10.44
N SER A 54 14.94 -13.84 9.30
CA SER A 54 13.48 -13.88 9.26
C SER A 54 12.97 -15.29 8.93
N HIS A 55 12.10 -15.83 9.78
CA HIS A 55 11.61 -17.21 9.67
C HIS A 55 10.27 -17.37 8.96
N GLU A 56 9.64 -16.28 8.48
CA GLU A 56 8.28 -16.34 7.92
C GLU A 56 8.13 -15.55 6.61
N VAL A 57 8.97 -15.89 5.61
CA VAL A 57 8.76 -15.46 4.21
C VAL A 57 7.45 -16.07 3.69
N ARG A 58 6.48 -15.21 3.35
CA ARG A 58 5.18 -15.62 2.79
C ARG A 58 5.19 -15.70 1.27
N LEU A 59 5.84 -14.73 0.63
CA LEU A 59 5.91 -14.62 -0.82
C LEU A 59 7.23 -13.93 -1.18
N ALA A 60 7.92 -14.40 -2.21
CA ALA A 60 9.07 -13.73 -2.80
C ALA A 60 8.86 -13.62 -4.31
N GLU A 61 9.02 -12.41 -4.83
CA GLU A 61 8.83 -12.08 -6.23
C GLU A 61 10.09 -11.41 -6.79
N LEU A 62 10.65 -12.00 -7.84
CA LEU A 62 11.64 -11.35 -8.68
C LEU A 62 10.93 -10.53 -9.77
N ARG A 63 11.18 -9.23 -9.81
CA ARG A 63 10.58 -8.30 -10.75
C ARG A 63 11.63 -7.76 -11.72
N VAL A 64 11.41 -7.90 -13.03
CA VAL A 64 12.35 -7.47 -14.08
C VAL A 64 11.68 -6.56 -15.10
N ARG A 65 12.27 -5.40 -15.41
CA ARG A 65 11.76 -4.44 -16.38
C ARG A 65 12.31 -4.70 -17.79
N LEU A 66 11.44 -4.91 -18.77
CA LEU A 66 11.78 -5.11 -20.18
C LEU A 66 12.34 -3.81 -20.81
N PRO A 67 13.25 -3.88 -21.80
CA PRO A 67 13.58 -5.02 -22.66
C PRO A 67 14.72 -5.91 -22.13
N SER A 68 15.05 -5.87 -20.84
CA SER A 68 16.14 -6.68 -20.28
C SER A 68 15.98 -8.20 -20.41
N PHE A 69 14.90 -8.72 -21.00
CA PHE A 69 14.77 -10.14 -21.36
C PHE A 69 14.47 -10.27 -22.86
N PRO A 70 15.19 -11.14 -23.60
CA PRO A 70 14.85 -11.43 -25.00
C PRO A 70 13.41 -11.95 -25.09
N GLN A 71 12.64 -11.40 -26.01
CA GLN A 71 11.20 -11.68 -26.14
C GLN A 71 10.91 -13.06 -26.76
N SER A 72 11.92 -13.72 -27.33
CA SER A 72 11.75 -14.84 -28.26
C SER A 72 12.25 -16.21 -27.77
N HIS A 73 12.95 -16.28 -26.64
CA HIS A 73 13.57 -17.53 -26.16
C HIS A 73 13.28 -17.79 -24.68
N ASN A 74 13.30 -19.06 -24.29
CA ASN A 74 13.25 -19.43 -22.88
C ASN A 74 14.54 -18.97 -22.21
N VAL A 75 14.40 -18.22 -21.12
CA VAL A 75 15.55 -17.70 -20.39
C VAL A 75 15.71 -18.51 -19.11
N THR A 76 16.94 -18.90 -18.83
CA THR A 76 17.33 -19.55 -17.58
C THR A 76 17.91 -18.50 -16.64
N VAL A 77 17.44 -18.48 -15.40
CA VAL A 77 17.85 -17.48 -14.41
C VAL A 77 18.38 -18.17 -13.18
N ASP A 78 19.64 -17.89 -12.84
CA ASP A 78 20.29 -18.31 -11.62
C ASP A 78 20.28 -17.18 -10.60
N ILE A 79 19.92 -17.51 -9.36
CA ILE A 79 19.88 -16.55 -8.26
C ILE A 79 20.97 -16.89 -7.25
N TYR A 80 21.73 -15.86 -6.87
CA TYR A 80 22.78 -15.93 -5.86
C TYR A 80 22.53 -14.94 -4.73
N HIS A 81 22.90 -15.34 -3.53
CA HIS A 81 23.13 -14.46 -2.40
C HIS A 81 24.60 -14.03 -2.44
N SER A 82 24.86 -12.73 -2.46
CA SER A 82 26.22 -12.17 -2.38
C SER A 82 26.43 -11.48 -1.05
N HIS A 83 27.54 -11.77 -0.38
CA HIS A 83 27.94 -11.10 0.86
C HIS A 83 29.39 -10.63 0.74
N GLU A 84 29.61 -9.33 0.93
CA GLU A 84 30.96 -8.74 0.91
C GLU A 84 31.62 -8.88 2.29
N ARG A 85 32.70 -9.66 2.36
CA ARG A 85 33.55 -9.70 3.56
C ARG A 85 34.77 -8.80 3.35
N LYS A 86 34.91 -7.81 4.24
CA LYS A 86 36.14 -7.05 4.37
C LYS A 86 37.13 -7.87 5.19
N HIS A 87 38.24 -8.28 4.57
CA HIS A 87 39.33 -8.91 5.30
C HIS A 87 40.30 -7.85 5.83
N GLN A 88 41.17 -8.25 6.77
CA GLN A 88 42.21 -7.39 7.30
C GLN A 88 43.27 -7.16 6.22
N GLY A 89 43.29 -5.94 5.65
CA GLY A 89 44.00 -5.56 4.43
C GLY A 89 43.00 -5.18 3.33
N ASN A 90 43.33 -4.22 2.44
CA ASN A 90 42.42 -3.61 1.45
C ASN A 90 41.79 -4.56 0.39
N GLN A 91 41.68 -5.86 0.65
CA GLN A 91 41.03 -6.86 -0.19
C GLN A 91 39.60 -7.12 0.29
N THR A 92 38.64 -6.79 -0.56
CA THR A 92 37.24 -7.21 -0.45
C THR A 92 37.03 -8.52 -1.19
N ARG A 93 36.49 -9.54 -0.51
CA ARG A 93 36.05 -10.78 -1.14
C ARG A 93 34.53 -10.80 -1.17
N VAL A 94 33.96 -11.09 -2.34
CA VAL A 94 32.52 -11.29 -2.50
C VAL A 94 32.27 -12.80 -2.44
N ASP A 95 31.70 -13.26 -1.33
CA ASP A 95 31.22 -14.63 -1.22
C ASP A 95 29.87 -14.71 -1.95
N ARG A 96 29.72 -15.70 -2.84
CA ARG A 96 28.47 -15.95 -3.58
C ARG A 96 27.95 -17.34 -3.25
N LEU A 97 26.71 -17.39 -2.76
CA LEU A 97 26.00 -18.62 -2.46
C LEU A 97 24.87 -18.81 -3.47
N PHE A 98 24.86 -19.95 -4.17
CA PHE A 98 23.82 -20.28 -5.13
C PHE A 98 22.53 -20.69 -4.41
N LEU A 99 21.40 -20.09 -4.79
CA LEU A 99 20.08 -20.40 -4.21
C LEU A 99 19.28 -21.35 -5.09
N GLY A 100 19.37 -21.19 -6.41
CA GLY A 100 18.65 -22.03 -7.35
C GLY A 100 18.51 -21.42 -8.74
N THR A 101 17.98 -22.22 -9.66
CA THR A 101 17.72 -21.87 -11.05
C THR A 101 16.24 -22.04 -11.36
N PHE A 102 15.68 -21.14 -12.15
CA PHE A 102 14.38 -21.35 -12.78
C PHE A 102 14.43 -20.96 -14.26
N THR A 103 13.57 -21.58 -15.06
CA THR A 103 13.38 -21.26 -16.48
C THR A 103 12.07 -20.53 -16.67
N SER A 104 12.09 -19.49 -17.51
CA SER A 104 10.88 -18.75 -17.87
C SER A 104 10.70 -18.69 -19.37
N SER A 105 9.49 -19.03 -19.83
CA SER A 105 9.02 -18.73 -21.18
C SER A 105 8.46 -17.32 -21.27
N PRO A 106 8.56 -16.63 -22.42
CA PRO A 106 7.99 -15.31 -22.60
C PRO A 106 6.45 -15.40 -22.66
N ALA A 107 5.77 -15.05 -21.56
CA ALA A 107 4.33 -14.78 -21.60
C ALA A 107 4.07 -13.35 -22.11
N VAL A 108 3.10 -13.18 -23.02
CA VAL A 108 2.67 -11.85 -23.50
C VAL A 108 2.00 -11.11 -22.33
N SER A 109 2.62 -10.02 -21.87
CA SER A 109 2.04 -9.14 -20.84
C SER A 109 2.18 -7.70 -21.29
N HIS A 110 1.16 -6.89 -21.01
CA HIS A 110 1.14 -5.45 -21.30
C HIS A 110 1.93 -4.61 -20.28
N SER A 111 2.42 -5.23 -19.20
CA SER A 111 3.26 -4.56 -18.21
C SER A 111 4.72 -4.49 -18.68
N SER A 112 5.37 -3.34 -18.46
CA SER A 112 6.83 -3.23 -18.63
C SER A 112 7.62 -4.06 -17.61
N TRP A 113 6.97 -4.49 -16.53
CA TRP A 113 7.54 -5.37 -15.50
C TRP A 113 7.03 -6.81 -15.65
N ARG A 114 7.96 -7.75 -15.64
CA ARG A 114 7.71 -9.18 -15.44
C ARG A 114 7.91 -9.55 -13.98
N VAL A 115 7.08 -10.46 -13.47
CA VAL A 115 7.09 -10.90 -12.07
C VAL A 115 7.22 -12.42 -12.04
N PHE A 116 8.21 -12.92 -11.30
CA PHE A 116 8.47 -14.35 -11.12
C PHE A 116 8.36 -14.72 -9.65
N ASN A 117 7.56 -15.73 -9.33
CA ASN A 117 7.47 -16.25 -7.97
C ASN A 117 8.68 -17.13 -7.67
N ILE A 118 9.50 -16.74 -6.69
CA ILE A 118 10.70 -17.47 -6.26
C ILE A 118 10.61 -17.87 -4.78
N THR A 119 9.40 -17.94 -4.23
CA THR A 119 9.14 -18.16 -2.80
C THR A 119 9.75 -19.46 -2.29
N SER A 120 9.51 -20.57 -2.98
CA SER A 120 10.02 -21.90 -2.59
C SER A 120 11.55 -21.95 -2.60
N LEU A 121 12.16 -21.31 -3.60
CA LEU A 121 13.61 -21.17 -3.73
C LEU A 121 14.18 -20.43 -2.53
N LEU A 122 13.61 -19.26 -2.18
CA LEU A 122 14.09 -18.48 -1.03
C LEU A 122 13.83 -19.17 0.32
N GLN A 123 12.66 -19.80 0.51
CA GLN A 123 12.34 -20.57 1.72
C GLN A 123 13.30 -21.75 1.91
N SER A 124 13.62 -22.48 0.83
CA SER A 124 14.55 -23.61 0.91
C SER A 124 15.95 -23.18 1.36
N TRP A 125 16.43 -22.04 0.87
CA TRP A 125 17.72 -21.46 1.28
C TRP A 125 17.73 -21.05 2.75
N LEU A 126 16.68 -20.37 3.23
CA LEU A 126 16.55 -19.98 4.64
C LEU A 126 16.54 -21.20 5.58
N HIS A 127 15.86 -22.28 5.20
CA HIS A 127 15.83 -23.51 6.00
C HIS A 127 17.15 -24.31 5.95
N GLN A 128 17.89 -24.26 4.84
CA GLN A 128 19.20 -24.95 4.73
C GLN A 128 20.28 -24.30 5.60
N GLY A 129 20.19 -22.99 5.89
CA GLY A 129 21.09 -22.28 6.79
C GLY A 129 21.03 -22.73 8.27
N VAL A 130 20.00 -23.48 8.66
CA VAL A 130 19.87 -24.05 10.01
C VAL A 130 20.46 -25.47 10.11
N ALA A 131 20.69 -26.15 8.97
CA ALA A 131 20.99 -27.59 8.94
C ALA A 131 22.36 -27.99 8.37
N SER A 132 23.21 -27.07 7.89
CA SER A 132 24.50 -27.48 7.32
C SER A 132 25.65 -26.54 7.66
N GLY A 133 26.39 -26.90 8.70
CA GLY A 133 27.75 -26.46 8.97
C GLY A 133 28.81 -27.22 8.16
N ASN A 134 28.47 -27.86 7.03
CA ASN A 134 29.45 -28.52 6.16
C ASN A 134 28.91 -28.67 4.73
N GLY A 135 29.11 -27.64 3.91
CA GLY A 135 28.83 -27.69 2.48
C GLY A 135 30.03 -27.14 1.70
N ASN A 136 30.84 -28.05 1.15
CA ASN A 136 31.88 -27.74 0.15
C ASN A 136 31.21 -27.20 -1.12
N GLY A 137 30.83 -25.92 -1.13
CA GLY A 137 30.43 -25.20 -2.32
C GLY A 137 31.67 -24.77 -3.09
N SER A 138 31.92 -25.39 -4.24
CA SER A 138 32.99 -25.02 -5.17
C SER A 138 32.87 -23.54 -5.55
N SER A 139 33.71 -22.69 -4.97
CA SER A 139 33.87 -21.29 -5.33
C SER A 139 34.56 -21.17 -6.69
N LYS A 140 33.80 -21.26 -7.79
CA LYS A 140 34.28 -20.79 -9.09
C LYS A 140 34.17 -19.26 -9.11
N ALA A 141 35.32 -18.59 -9.02
CA ALA A 141 35.42 -17.17 -9.25
C ALA A 141 35.38 -16.92 -10.77
N GLU A 142 34.23 -16.53 -11.30
CA GLU A 142 34.15 -15.92 -12.63
C GLU A 142 34.11 -14.38 -12.51
N PRO A 143 34.74 -13.66 -13.45
CA PRO A 143 34.84 -12.21 -13.40
C PRO A 143 33.45 -11.58 -13.49
N ALA A 144 33.12 -10.76 -12.50
CA ALA A 144 31.90 -9.96 -12.48
C ALA A 144 32.00 -8.86 -13.53
N VAL A 145 31.48 -9.10 -14.74
CA VAL A 145 31.26 -8.02 -15.71
C VAL A 145 30.01 -7.27 -15.30
N SER A 146 30.20 -6.10 -14.69
CA SER A 146 29.12 -5.18 -14.33
C SER A 146 28.59 -4.48 -15.59
N HIS A 147 27.53 -5.00 -16.18
CA HIS A 147 26.68 -4.21 -17.07
C HIS A 147 25.60 -3.50 -16.22
N GLY A 148 25.33 -2.23 -16.51
CA GLY A 148 24.47 -1.32 -15.74
C GLY A 148 22.97 -1.69 -15.72
N VAL A 149 22.64 -2.82 -15.12
CA VAL A 149 21.29 -3.43 -15.06
C VAL A 149 20.62 -3.21 -13.69
N THR A 150 21.15 -2.35 -12.82
CA THR A 150 20.67 -2.23 -11.42
C THR A 150 19.23 -1.71 -11.32
N ASP A 151 18.81 -0.79 -12.20
CA ASP A 151 17.48 -0.15 -12.12
C ASP A 151 16.33 -0.99 -12.68
N LYS A 152 16.62 -2.18 -13.22
CA LYS A 152 15.65 -2.99 -13.97
C LYS A 152 15.36 -4.34 -13.34
N VAL A 153 15.94 -4.65 -12.18
CA VAL A 153 15.74 -5.91 -11.47
C VAL A 153 15.56 -5.64 -9.99
N LEU A 154 14.46 -6.14 -9.42
CA LEU A 154 14.11 -5.99 -8.01
C LEU A 154 13.73 -7.34 -7.43
N LEU A 155 14.25 -7.65 -6.25
CA LEU A 155 13.73 -8.75 -5.44
C LEU A 155 12.80 -8.19 -4.37
N VAL A 156 11.53 -8.58 -4.38
CA VAL A 156 10.52 -8.18 -3.40
C VAL A 156 10.19 -9.39 -2.53
N VAL A 157 10.37 -9.27 -1.22
CA VAL A 157 10.04 -10.33 -0.26
C VAL A 157 9.00 -9.84 0.73
N PHE A 158 7.91 -10.58 0.83
CA PHE A 158 6.81 -10.35 1.74
C PHE A 158 7.03 -11.21 3.00
N SER A 159 7.37 -10.57 4.10
CA SER A 159 7.61 -11.20 5.41
C SER A 159 6.51 -10.84 6.41
N LYS A 160 6.35 -11.65 7.45
CA LYS A 160 5.51 -11.35 8.61
C LYS A 160 6.41 -11.00 9.79
N ASP A 161 6.56 -9.71 10.06
CA ASP A 161 7.21 -9.23 11.28
C ASP A 161 6.22 -8.57 12.24
N LYS A 162 6.56 -8.67 13.53
CA LYS A 162 5.87 -8.00 14.64
C LYS A 162 5.98 -6.48 14.43
N PRO A 163 4.89 -5.71 14.60
CA PRO A 163 4.95 -4.26 14.44
C PRO A 163 5.83 -3.66 15.54
N SER A 164 7.04 -3.24 15.18
CA SER A 164 7.80 -2.27 15.98
C SER A 164 7.23 -0.89 15.67
N ALA A 165 6.76 -0.24 16.74
CA ALA A 165 6.23 1.11 16.70
C ALA A 165 7.37 2.12 16.51
N GLU A 166 7.27 2.97 15.50
CA GLU A 166 7.75 4.35 15.51
C GLU A 166 7.07 5.10 14.33
N PRO A 167 6.18 6.07 14.57
CA PRO A 167 5.51 6.82 13.52
C PRO A 167 6.42 7.93 13.01
N SER A 168 7.47 7.56 12.28
CA SER A 168 8.24 8.54 11.50
C SER A 168 7.41 8.98 10.29
N ARG A 169 7.07 10.28 10.24
CA ARG A 169 6.38 11.02 9.15
C ARG A 169 5.94 10.15 7.96
N ALA A 170 4.73 9.58 8.06
CA ALA A 170 4.20 8.68 7.03
C ALA A 170 4.27 9.33 5.63
N SER A 171 4.92 8.66 4.68
CA SER A 171 4.94 9.08 3.27
C SER A 171 3.53 8.98 2.67
N THR A 172 3.00 10.08 2.12
CA THR A 172 1.73 10.10 1.38
C THR A 172 1.94 9.64 -0.06
N LEU A 173 0.96 8.94 -0.63
CA LEU A 173 1.00 8.54 -2.06
C LEU A 173 1.02 9.76 -2.98
N ILE A 174 0.43 10.89 -2.56
CA ILE A 174 0.48 12.16 -3.30
C ILE A 174 1.92 12.59 -3.51
N ARG A 175 2.70 12.69 -2.43
CA ARG A 175 4.12 13.09 -2.50
C ARG A 175 4.97 12.10 -3.30
N THR A 176 4.69 10.80 -3.19
CA THR A 176 5.36 9.78 -4.02
C THR A 176 5.00 9.94 -5.50
N ALA A 177 3.75 10.27 -5.82
CA ALA A 177 3.31 10.47 -7.20
C ALA A 177 3.90 11.75 -7.79
N GLU A 178 3.90 12.87 -7.05
CA GLU A 178 4.45 14.16 -7.50
C GLU A 178 5.95 14.11 -7.78
N THR A 179 6.69 13.30 -7.01
CA THR A 179 8.14 13.10 -7.20
C THR A 179 8.46 12.04 -8.26
N SER A 180 7.46 11.34 -8.79
CA SER A 180 7.65 10.28 -9.78
C SER A 180 7.74 10.84 -11.20
N LYS A 181 8.84 10.54 -11.89
CA LYS A 181 9.02 10.81 -13.32
C LYS A 181 8.04 10.07 -14.25
N HIS A 182 7.21 9.16 -13.72
CA HIS A 182 6.31 8.32 -14.52
C HIS A 182 4.84 8.71 -14.40
N VAL A 183 4.49 9.63 -13.49
CA VAL A 183 3.10 10.04 -13.30
C VAL A 183 2.81 11.25 -14.18
N MET A 184 2.09 11.01 -15.29
CA MET A 184 1.57 12.07 -16.15
C MET A 184 0.13 12.37 -15.73
N ILE A 185 -0.08 13.35 -14.84
CA ILE A 185 -1.42 13.93 -14.67
C ILE A 185 -1.60 14.90 -15.84
N ASP A 186 -2.37 14.47 -16.83
CA ASP A 186 -2.62 15.27 -18.03
C ASP A 186 -3.27 16.61 -17.66
N ASN A 187 -2.74 17.72 -18.15
CA ASN A 187 -3.24 19.07 -17.83
C ASN A 187 -4.72 19.24 -18.25
N ALA A 188 -5.16 18.50 -19.26
CA ALA A 188 -6.54 18.42 -19.70
C ALA A 188 -7.49 17.84 -18.63
N ALA A 189 -7.00 16.91 -17.80
CA ALA A 189 -7.77 16.30 -16.73
C ALA A 189 -7.96 17.25 -15.54
N LYS A 190 -6.95 18.09 -15.25
CA LYS A 190 -7.07 19.23 -14.30
C LYS A 190 -8.10 20.26 -14.77
N GLU A 191 -8.12 20.59 -16.07
CA GLU A 191 -9.12 21.49 -16.67
C GLU A 191 -10.56 20.95 -16.59
N LEU A 192 -10.76 19.65 -16.80
CA LEU A 192 -12.05 18.97 -16.66
C LEU A 192 -12.57 18.98 -15.22
N GLY A 193 -11.68 18.83 -14.24
CA GLY A 193 -12.00 19.01 -12.81
C GLY A 193 -12.34 20.45 -12.46
N ASN A 194 -11.67 21.42 -13.08
CA ASN A 194 -11.91 22.84 -12.86
C ASN A 194 -13.26 23.34 -13.40
N ARG A 195 -13.80 22.76 -14.48
CA ARG A 195 -15.11 23.17 -15.03
C ARG A 195 -16.32 22.84 -14.14
N ARG A 196 -16.13 22.07 -13.05
CA ARG A 196 -17.14 21.81 -12.01
C ARG A 196 -17.08 22.79 -10.82
N HIS A 197 -16.21 23.80 -10.85
CA HIS A 197 -16.01 24.82 -9.78
C HIS A 197 -17.21 25.75 -9.49
N ARG A 198 -18.41 25.42 -9.95
CA ARG A 198 -19.63 26.13 -9.52
C ARG A 198 -20.17 25.64 -8.18
N ARG A 199 -19.61 24.57 -7.60
CA ARG A 199 -20.01 24.01 -6.29
C ARG A 199 -18.92 24.28 -5.24
N SER A 200 -19.32 24.56 -4.00
CA SER A 200 -18.38 24.85 -2.92
C SER A 200 -17.51 23.62 -2.62
N LEU A 201 -16.19 23.83 -2.58
CA LEU A 201 -15.24 22.80 -2.20
C LEU A 201 -15.43 22.37 -0.73
N CYS A 202 -14.98 21.16 -0.42
CA CYS A 202 -15.05 20.59 0.93
C CYS A 202 -14.49 21.56 1.97
N ARG A 203 -15.35 21.94 2.93
CA ARG A 203 -15.02 22.88 4.00
C ARG A 203 -15.87 22.61 5.23
N ARG A 204 -15.42 23.16 6.35
CA ARG A 204 -16.20 23.23 7.57
C ARG A 204 -17.20 24.38 7.49
N VAL A 205 -18.44 24.12 7.87
CA VAL A 205 -19.52 25.12 7.96
C VAL A 205 -20.21 25.03 9.32
N ASP A 206 -20.89 26.10 9.72
CA ASP A 206 -21.59 26.16 10.99
C ASP A 206 -22.75 25.16 11.07
N MET A 207 -22.87 24.51 12.21
CA MET A 207 -24.00 23.68 12.59
C MET A 207 -24.28 23.90 14.08
N ILE A 208 -25.19 24.83 14.36
CA ILE A 208 -25.56 25.15 15.74
C ILE A 208 -26.48 24.06 16.28
N VAL A 209 -26.03 23.40 17.34
CA VAL A 209 -26.85 22.52 18.15
C VAL A 209 -27.46 23.35 19.27
N ASN A 210 -28.79 23.33 19.36
CA ASN A 210 -29.53 23.96 20.44
C ASN A 210 -30.30 22.87 21.21
N PHE A 211 -29.85 22.54 22.42
CA PHE A 211 -30.45 21.45 23.19
C PHE A 211 -31.88 21.74 23.63
N GLU A 212 -32.29 23.01 23.68
CA GLU A 212 -33.70 23.37 23.91
C GLU A 212 -34.60 22.89 22.76
N GLN A 213 -34.07 22.84 21.54
CA GLN A 213 -34.80 22.39 20.34
C GLN A 213 -34.73 20.89 20.11
N THR A 214 -33.74 20.19 20.68
CA THR A 214 -33.61 18.72 20.56
C THR A 214 -34.42 17.95 21.61
N GLY A 215 -35.11 18.66 22.51
CA GLY A 215 -35.79 18.06 23.67
C GLY A 215 -34.86 17.67 24.81
N TRP A 216 -33.57 18.05 24.75
CA TRP A 216 -32.57 17.71 25.77
C TRP A 216 -32.30 18.85 26.76
N GLY A 217 -32.91 20.02 26.52
CA GLY A 217 -32.66 21.24 27.29
C GLY A 217 -33.06 21.15 28.76
N SER A 218 -33.91 20.19 29.15
CA SER A 218 -34.32 19.97 30.54
C SER A 218 -33.24 19.30 31.39
N TRP A 219 -32.45 18.39 30.81
CA TRP A 219 -31.44 17.63 31.54
C TRP A 219 -30.02 18.14 31.28
N ILE A 220 -29.75 18.79 30.14
CA ILE A 220 -28.48 19.46 29.88
C ILE A 220 -28.50 20.86 30.50
N VAL A 221 -27.67 21.10 31.50
CA VAL A 221 -27.55 22.39 32.21
C VAL A 221 -26.69 23.36 31.39
N TYR A 222 -25.52 22.91 30.92
CA TYR A 222 -24.59 23.72 30.12
C TYR A 222 -23.71 22.86 29.20
N PRO A 223 -23.37 23.33 27.98
CA PRO A 223 -23.91 24.50 27.31
C PRO A 223 -25.34 24.26 26.82
N LYS A 224 -26.15 25.32 26.71
CA LYS A 224 -27.49 25.21 26.08
C LYS A 224 -27.42 25.19 24.56
N LYS A 225 -26.43 25.86 23.99
CA LYS A 225 -26.14 25.90 22.55
C LYS A 225 -24.64 25.83 22.33
N TYR A 226 -24.22 25.16 21.27
CA TYR A 226 -22.84 25.18 20.82
C TYR A 226 -22.79 24.96 19.31
N ASN A 227 -21.67 25.33 18.68
CA ASN A 227 -21.45 25.05 17.26
C ASN A 227 -20.71 23.71 17.13
N ALA A 228 -21.42 22.66 16.71
CA ALA A 228 -20.81 21.36 16.44
C ALA A 228 -20.04 21.37 15.11
N TYR A 229 -20.36 22.34 14.24
CA TYR A 229 -19.96 22.41 12.84
C TYR A 229 -20.38 21.16 12.05
N ARG A 230 -20.26 21.23 10.72
CA ARG A 230 -20.37 20.06 9.84
C ARG A 230 -19.47 20.23 8.62
N CYS A 231 -19.11 19.12 8.00
CA CYS A 231 -18.38 19.13 6.74
C CYS A 231 -19.36 19.20 5.57
N GLU A 232 -19.09 20.09 4.62
CA GLU A 232 -19.92 20.28 3.43
C GLU A 232 -19.05 20.64 2.22
N GLY A 233 -19.47 20.18 1.05
CA GLY A 233 -18.88 20.54 -0.23
C GLY A 233 -18.41 19.33 -1.00
N GLU A 234 -17.88 19.58 -2.19
CA GLU A 234 -17.37 18.53 -3.07
C GLU A 234 -15.86 18.39 -2.94
N CYS A 235 -15.39 17.15 -3.03
CA CYS A 235 -13.97 16.84 -3.12
C CYS A 235 -13.50 16.89 -4.58
N PRO A 236 -12.38 17.58 -4.87
CA PRO A 236 -11.84 17.63 -6.21
C PRO A 236 -11.36 16.24 -6.68
N ALA A 237 -11.25 16.07 -7.99
CA ALA A 237 -10.68 14.88 -8.60
C ALA A 237 -9.61 15.32 -9.61
N PRO A 238 -8.31 15.08 -9.35
CA PRO A 238 -7.76 14.42 -8.17
C PRO A 238 -7.77 15.33 -6.92
N VAL A 239 -7.79 14.75 -5.73
CA VAL A 239 -7.59 15.49 -4.47
C VAL A 239 -6.10 15.78 -4.25
N ASP A 240 -5.81 16.91 -3.60
CA ASP A 240 -4.46 17.29 -3.18
C ASP A 240 -4.30 17.24 -1.64
N GLU A 241 -3.09 17.53 -1.14
CA GLU A 241 -2.78 17.45 0.29
C GLU A 241 -3.56 18.46 1.15
N THR A 242 -4.10 19.54 0.57
CA THR A 242 -4.84 20.56 1.33
C THR A 242 -6.13 19.99 1.93
N PHE A 243 -6.71 18.98 1.29
CA PHE A 243 -7.89 18.26 1.75
C PHE A 243 -7.57 17.06 2.66
N LYS A 244 -6.30 16.88 3.07
CA LYS A 244 -5.83 15.83 3.99
C LYS A 244 -6.37 14.42 3.68
N PRO A 245 -6.32 13.97 2.41
CA PRO A 245 -6.88 12.68 2.04
C PRO A 245 -6.03 11.52 2.57
N THR A 246 -6.67 10.40 2.87
CA THR A 246 -5.94 9.13 2.97
C THR A 246 -5.36 8.73 1.62
N ASN A 247 -4.36 7.83 1.64
CA ASN A 247 -3.85 7.20 0.42
C ASN A 247 -4.97 6.53 -0.41
N HIS A 248 -5.96 5.94 0.26
CA HIS A 248 -7.12 5.35 -0.40
C HIS A 248 -7.97 6.41 -1.11
N ALA A 249 -8.28 7.52 -0.43
CA ALA A 249 -9.06 8.62 -0.99
C ALA A 249 -8.35 9.29 -2.18
N TYR A 250 -7.02 9.42 -2.13
CA TYR A 250 -6.24 9.88 -3.27
C TYR A 250 -6.39 8.95 -4.49
N ILE A 251 -6.21 7.63 -4.31
CA ILE A 251 -6.41 6.65 -5.39
C ILE A 251 -7.85 6.66 -5.92
N GLN A 252 -8.83 6.77 -5.03
CA GLN A 252 -10.24 6.88 -5.44
C GLN A 252 -10.49 8.15 -6.27
N SER A 253 -9.86 9.29 -5.92
CA SER A 253 -9.96 10.52 -6.70
C SER A 253 -9.34 10.38 -8.11
N LEU A 254 -8.25 9.63 -8.24
CA LEU A 254 -7.65 9.31 -9.53
C LEU A 254 -8.56 8.38 -10.34
N LEU A 255 -9.10 7.33 -9.73
CA LEU A 255 -10.07 6.46 -10.38
C LEU A 255 -11.32 7.23 -10.80
N LYS A 256 -11.78 8.20 -10.00
CA LYS A 256 -12.90 9.05 -10.37
C LYS A 256 -12.61 9.91 -11.60
N LEU A 257 -11.38 10.42 -11.71
CA LEU A 257 -10.92 11.22 -12.84
C LEU A 257 -10.88 10.42 -14.15
N TYR A 258 -10.30 9.21 -14.12
CA TYR A 258 -10.10 8.40 -15.32
C TYR A 258 -11.26 7.42 -15.61
N GLN A 259 -12.03 7.02 -14.60
CA GLN A 259 -13.12 6.04 -14.68
C GLN A 259 -14.35 6.50 -13.86
N PRO A 260 -15.02 7.59 -14.27
CA PRO A 260 -16.00 8.31 -13.44
C PRO A 260 -17.23 7.50 -13.03
N ASN A 261 -17.57 6.43 -13.77
CA ASN A 261 -18.74 5.58 -13.50
C ASN A 261 -18.41 4.40 -12.56
N ARG A 262 -17.14 4.16 -12.27
CA ARG A 262 -16.70 3.00 -11.46
C ARG A 262 -16.73 3.29 -9.97
N VAL A 263 -16.49 4.56 -9.58
CA VAL A 263 -16.36 4.96 -8.18
C VAL A 263 -17.06 6.30 -7.90
N PRO A 264 -17.57 6.51 -6.67
CA PRO A 264 -18.00 7.84 -6.22
C PRO A 264 -16.77 8.74 -5.97
N CYS A 265 -16.99 10.06 -5.90
CA CYS A 265 -15.95 10.96 -5.37
C CYS A 265 -15.70 10.64 -3.89
N PRO A 266 -14.50 10.90 -3.36
CA PRO A 266 -14.28 10.94 -1.91
C PRO A 266 -15.30 11.86 -1.23
N ALA A 267 -15.72 11.52 -0.02
CA ALA A 267 -16.68 12.29 0.76
C ALA A 267 -15.99 13.39 1.55
N CYS A 268 -16.66 14.53 1.69
CA CYS A 268 -16.22 15.60 2.60
C CYS A 268 -16.59 15.22 4.04
N ALA A 269 -15.60 14.86 4.86
CA ALA A 269 -15.79 14.29 6.18
C ALA A 269 -14.85 14.93 7.23
N PRO A 270 -15.17 14.82 8.54
CA PRO A 270 -14.29 15.29 9.60
C PRO A 270 -12.96 14.54 9.58
N VAL A 271 -11.86 15.28 9.71
CA VAL A 271 -10.49 14.71 9.86
C VAL A 271 -9.87 15.05 11.21
N LYS A 272 -10.45 16.01 11.92
CA LYS A 272 -10.08 16.35 13.29
C LYS A 272 -11.32 16.83 14.02
N MET A 273 -11.53 16.30 15.21
CA MET A 273 -12.60 16.68 16.10
C MET A 273 -12.03 17.01 17.48
N SER A 274 -12.74 17.85 18.22
CA SER A 274 -12.44 18.20 19.60
C SER A 274 -13.60 17.82 20.51
N PRO A 275 -13.30 17.55 21.79
CA PRO A 275 -14.31 17.21 22.78
C PRO A 275 -15.13 18.41 23.24
N LEU A 276 -16.31 18.12 23.81
CA LEU A 276 -17.16 19.10 24.49
C LEU A 276 -17.36 18.69 25.96
N SER A 277 -17.07 19.62 26.88
CA SER A 277 -17.44 19.49 28.28
C SER A 277 -18.90 19.87 28.49
N MET A 278 -19.67 18.98 29.11
CA MET A 278 -21.10 19.13 29.34
C MET A 278 -21.45 18.94 30.82
N LEU A 279 -22.27 19.85 31.34
CA LEU A 279 -22.89 19.78 32.66
C LEU A 279 -24.34 19.34 32.51
N TYR A 280 -24.73 18.23 33.10
CA TYR A 280 -26.09 17.70 32.98
C TYR A 280 -26.54 16.90 34.21
N TYR A 281 -27.84 16.69 34.32
CA TYR A 281 -28.42 15.85 35.37
C TYR A 281 -28.28 14.37 35.00
N GLU A 282 -27.69 13.59 35.91
CA GLU A 282 -27.60 12.14 35.83
C GLU A 282 -28.07 11.56 37.17
N LYS A 283 -29.12 10.73 37.16
CA LYS A 283 -29.69 10.10 38.37
C LYS A 283 -30.05 11.08 39.50
N GLY A 284 -30.44 12.31 39.14
CA GLY A 284 -30.82 13.35 40.10
C GLY A 284 -29.65 14.21 40.61
N GLU A 285 -28.41 13.90 40.22
CA GLU A 285 -27.23 14.69 40.56
C GLU A 285 -26.73 15.46 39.33
N VAL A 286 -26.08 16.61 39.57
CA VAL A 286 -25.46 17.41 38.51
C VAL A 286 -24.02 16.93 38.33
N VAL A 287 -23.68 16.46 37.13
CA VAL A 287 -22.35 15.96 36.79
C VAL A 287 -21.73 16.74 35.63
N LEU A 288 -20.41 16.96 35.72
CA LEU A 288 -19.60 17.52 34.63
C LEU A 288 -18.84 16.39 33.95
N ARG A 289 -19.05 16.20 32.65
CA ARG A 289 -18.34 15.18 31.86
C ARG A 289 -17.78 15.76 30.57
N HIS A 290 -16.72 15.12 30.07
CA HIS A 290 -16.08 15.44 28.80
C HIS A 290 -16.43 14.37 27.77
N HIS A 291 -16.93 14.80 26.62
CA HIS A 291 -17.36 13.90 25.55
C HIS A 291 -16.52 14.18 24.31
N GLU A 292 -15.74 13.19 23.89
CA GLU A 292 -14.91 13.25 22.68
C GLU A 292 -15.76 13.36 21.40
N ASP A 293 -15.13 13.84 20.33
CA ASP A 293 -15.69 13.88 18.97
C ASP A 293 -17.01 14.67 18.83
N MET A 294 -17.15 15.75 19.61
CA MET A 294 -18.39 16.55 19.65
C MET A 294 -18.36 17.80 18.77
N ILE A 295 -17.18 18.33 18.44
CA ILE A 295 -16.99 19.55 17.66
C ILE A 295 -16.03 19.25 16.51
N ILE A 296 -16.44 19.54 15.28
CA ILE A 296 -15.56 19.40 14.12
C ILE A 296 -14.59 20.59 14.06
N GLU A 297 -13.29 20.29 14.07
CA GLU A 297 -12.22 21.28 13.93
C GLU A 297 -11.80 21.43 12.46
N GLU A 298 -11.66 20.30 11.76
CA GLU A 298 -11.15 20.26 10.40
C GLU A 298 -11.91 19.24 9.55
N CYS A 299 -12.15 19.60 8.28
CA CYS A 299 -12.73 18.73 7.27
C CYS A 299 -11.66 18.34 6.24
N GLY A 300 -11.86 17.18 5.61
CA GLY A 300 -11.01 16.68 4.53
C GLY A 300 -11.78 15.73 3.62
N CYS A 301 -11.09 15.18 2.64
CA CYS A 301 -11.67 14.33 1.59
C CYS A 301 -11.24 12.87 1.77
N ASN A 302 -12.17 12.01 2.18
CA ASN A 302 -11.92 10.60 2.50
C ASN A 302 -12.84 9.61 1.80
#